data_AF-A0A6F9B770-F1
#
_entry.id   AF-A0A6F9B770-F1
#
_cell.length_a   1.000
_cell.length_b   1.000
_cell.length_c   1.000
_cell.angle_alpha   90.00
_cell.angle_beta   90.00
_cell.angle_gamma   90.00
#
_symmetry.space_group_name_H-M   'P 1'
#
loop_
_entity.id
_entity.type
_entity.pdbx_description
1 polymer ?
#
loop_
_entity_poly.entity_id
_entity_poly.type
_entity_poly.pdbx_seq_one_letter_code
_entity_poly.pdbx_strand_id
1 'polypeptide(L)'
;MDSNRMPGPAHGITDVWGVPSPIDTVFTRCNCQGKTYFFKGANYWRFENGMMDMGYPKLIRVGFNGLQGQITAALSVPEYRKRKESVYFFKRGGLVQKYSYQSGTSPTCGRKVHYSAYTVQNRVARQAVSLLGQEINIRLTWRGFPSTVTSAVSIPTSRKPEGYNYYLLSR
;
A
#
# COMPACT_ATOMS: atom_id res chain seq x y z
N MET A 1 5.54 -4.84 20.65
CA MET A 1 4.54 -5.25 21.65
C MET A 1 5.30 -6.09 22.65
N ASP A 2 5.22 -5.75 23.93
CA ASP A 2 5.78 -6.60 24.98
C ASP A 2 4.96 -7.90 25.13
N SER A 3 5.43 -8.81 25.99
CA SER A 3 4.76 -10.09 26.28
C SER A 3 3.33 -9.93 26.79
N ASN A 4 2.96 -8.72 27.25
CA ASN A 4 1.65 -8.39 27.79
C ASN A 4 0.76 -7.68 26.75
N ARG A 5 1.20 -7.57 25.49
CA ARG A 5 0.52 -6.86 24.39
C ARG A 5 0.22 -5.40 24.70
N MET A 6 0.96 -4.79 25.62
CA MET A 6 0.82 -3.37 25.89
C MET A 6 1.45 -2.59 24.72
N PRO A 7 0.73 -1.62 24.15
CA PRO A 7 1.34 -0.71 23.20
C PRO A 7 2.42 0.09 23.92
N GLY A 8 3.57 0.24 23.27
CA GLY A 8 4.59 1.19 23.71
C GLY A 8 4.09 2.63 23.60
N PRO A 9 4.88 3.60 24.08
CA PRO A 9 4.54 5.01 23.95
C PRO A 9 4.39 5.40 22.47
N ALA A 10 3.61 6.45 22.21
CA ALA A 10 3.53 7.02 20.87
C ALA A 10 4.89 7.61 20.48
N HIS A 11 5.34 7.30 19.27
CA HIS A 11 6.58 7.82 18.71
C HIS A 11 6.31 8.68 17.48
N GLY A 12 7.18 9.66 17.23
CA GLY A 12 7.14 10.46 16.01
C GLY A 12 7.43 9.61 14.78
N ILE A 13 6.64 9.78 13.71
CA ILE A 13 6.86 9.07 12.44
C ILE A 13 8.26 9.40 11.89
N THR A 14 8.67 10.65 11.99
CA THR A 14 9.99 11.10 11.51
C THR A 14 11.13 10.46 12.30
N ASP A 15 10.97 10.29 13.62
CA ASP A 15 12.00 9.69 14.47
C ASP A 15 12.18 8.19 14.19
N VAL A 16 11.08 7.48 13.95
CA VAL A 16 11.10 6.02 13.73
C VAL A 16 11.40 5.65 12.29
N TRP A 17 10.84 6.37 11.32
CA TRP A 17 10.86 5.99 9.91
C TRP A 17 11.72 6.91 9.04
N GLY A 18 12.16 8.06 9.54
CA GLY A 18 12.82 9.09 8.73
C GLY A 18 11.90 9.71 7.67
N VAL A 19 10.58 9.49 7.76
CA VAL A 19 9.59 10.05 6.84
C VAL A 19 9.04 11.36 7.40
N PRO A 20 8.89 12.43 6.61
CA PRO A 20 8.39 13.69 7.14
C PRO A 20 6.93 13.56 7.61
N SER A 21 6.63 14.13 8.76
CA SER A 21 5.29 14.18 9.35
C SER A 21 4.57 15.52 9.00
N PRO A 22 3.23 15.59 9.00
CA PRO A 22 2.30 14.46 8.89
C PRO A 22 2.41 13.79 7.52
N ILE A 23 2.10 12.50 7.48
CA ILE A 23 1.97 11.71 6.24
C ILE A 23 0.54 11.84 5.69
N ASP A 24 0.37 11.65 4.38
CA ASP A 24 -0.94 11.67 3.73
C ASP A 24 -1.63 10.30 3.81
N THR A 25 -0.88 9.23 3.56
CA THR A 25 -1.37 7.85 3.70
C THR A 25 -0.19 6.87 3.80
N VAL A 26 -0.47 5.67 4.29
CA VAL A 26 0.45 4.54 4.28
C VAL A 26 -0.30 3.27 3.86
N PHE A 27 0.36 2.35 3.17
CA PHE A 27 -0.16 0.99 3.02
C PHE A 27 0.99 -0.02 2.97
N THR A 28 0.67 -1.27 3.33
CA THR A 28 1.56 -2.42 3.12
C THR A 28 0.98 -3.30 2.03
N ARG A 29 1.82 -3.73 1.07
CA ARG A 29 1.37 -4.61 -0.01
C ARG A 29 0.85 -5.93 0.56
N CYS A 30 -0.28 -6.37 0.06
CA CYS A 30 -0.91 -7.64 0.42
C CYS A 30 -0.27 -8.78 -0.40
N ASN A 31 1.04 -8.91 -0.28
CA ASN A 31 1.82 -9.97 -0.91
C ASN A 31 2.88 -10.47 0.08
N CYS A 32 3.65 -11.45 -0.33
CA CYS A 32 4.61 -12.08 0.57
C CYS A 32 5.86 -11.25 0.89
N GLN A 33 6.15 -10.21 0.09
CA GLN A 33 7.23 -9.25 0.37
C GLN A 33 6.83 -8.25 1.46
N GLY A 34 5.54 -7.92 1.57
CA GLY A 34 5.04 -7.02 2.60
C GLY A 34 5.71 -5.64 2.59
N LYS A 35 6.11 -5.12 1.41
CA LYS A 35 6.72 -3.79 1.34
C LYS A 35 5.72 -2.71 1.77
N THR A 36 6.17 -1.79 2.62
CA THR A 36 5.38 -0.68 3.16
C THR A 36 5.68 0.61 2.42
N TYR A 37 4.64 1.35 2.07
CA TYR A 37 4.72 2.56 1.26
C TYR A 37 4.10 3.73 2.02
N PHE A 38 4.91 4.75 2.31
CA PHE A 38 4.45 6.02 2.90
C PHE A 38 4.33 7.08 1.81
N PHE A 39 3.31 7.93 1.91
CA PHE A 39 3.03 9.01 0.95
C PHE A 39 3.00 10.35 1.66
N LYS A 40 3.64 11.35 1.04
CA LYS A 40 3.56 12.75 1.46
C LYS A 40 3.77 13.67 0.26
N GLY A 41 2.79 14.53 0.00
CA GLY A 41 2.80 15.43 -1.14
C GLY A 41 2.94 14.66 -2.45
N ALA A 42 3.94 15.03 -3.25
CA ALA A 42 4.24 14.37 -4.52
C ALA A 42 5.18 13.16 -4.39
N ASN A 43 5.64 12.83 -3.19
CA ASN A 43 6.67 11.84 -2.92
C ASN A 43 6.12 10.61 -2.21
N TYR A 44 6.80 9.49 -2.40
CA TYR A 44 6.58 8.28 -1.62
C TYR A 44 7.91 7.64 -1.20
N TRP A 45 7.87 6.94 -0.08
CA TRP A 45 8.97 6.16 0.50
C TRP A 45 8.55 4.70 0.51
N ARG A 46 9.49 3.80 0.24
CA ARG A 46 9.25 2.36 0.25
C ARG A 46 10.18 1.69 1.24
N PHE A 47 9.62 0.81 2.05
CA PHE A 47 10.33 0.09 3.10
C PHE A 47 10.16 -1.42 2.95
N GLU A 48 11.17 -2.14 3.38
CA GLU A 48 11.19 -3.58 3.53
C GLU A 48 11.73 -3.90 4.93
N ASN A 49 10.93 -4.59 5.75
CA ASN A 49 11.28 -4.96 7.13
C ASN A 49 11.79 -3.78 7.99
N GLY A 50 11.17 -2.60 7.85
CA GLY A 50 11.55 -1.40 8.60
C GLY A 50 12.71 -0.59 8.02
N MET A 51 13.41 -1.11 7.01
CA MET A 51 14.50 -0.39 6.33
C MET A 51 14.01 0.27 5.05
N MET A 52 14.40 1.53 4.83
CA MET A 52 14.09 2.25 3.61
C MET A 52 14.89 1.69 2.43
N ASP A 53 14.22 1.41 1.30
CA ASP A 53 14.91 0.98 0.10
C ASP A 53 15.81 2.10 -0.45
N MET A 54 16.98 1.72 -0.99
CA MET A 54 17.90 2.68 -1.61
C MET A 54 17.25 3.45 -2.79
N GLY A 55 17.55 4.75 -2.87
CA GLY A 55 17.04 5.63 -3.92
C GLY A 55 15.61 6.14 -3.69
N TYR A 56 15.12 6.07 -2.45
CA TYR A 56 13.89 6.70 -2.00
C TYR A 56 14.19 7.98 -1.19
N PRO A 57 13.28 8.98 -1.16
CA PRO A 57 11.95 8.99 -1.79
C PRO A 57 11.97 9.09 -3.32
N LYS A 58 10.84 8.73 -3.94
CA LYS A 58 10.60 8.91 -5.38
C LYS A 58 9.30 9.66 -5.61
N LEU A 59 9.17 10.25 -6.79
CA LEU A 59 7.92 10.89 -7.21
C LEU A 59 6.81 9.85 -7.44
N ILE A 60 5.62 10.10 -6.90
CA ILE A 60 4.44 9.24 -7.04
C ILE A 60 4.11 9.04 -8.52
N ARG A 61 4.12 10.12 -9.32
CA ARG A 61 3.83 10.07 -10.76
C ARG A 61 4.77 9.12 -11.52
N VAL A 62 6.00 8.95 -11.06
CA VAL A 62 6.99 8.04 -11.68
C VAL A 62 6.77 6.61 -11.18
N GLY A 63 6.57 6.43 -9.87
CA GLY A 63 6.43 5.11 -9.26
C GLY A 63 5.07 4.42 -9.50
N PHE A 64 4.02 5.18 -9.77
CA PHE A 64 2.64 4.71 -9.90
C PHE A 64 2.01 5.11 -11.24
N ASN A 65 2.81 5.09 -12.31
CA ASN A 65 2.37 5.28 -13.70
C ASN A 65 1.43 6.47 -13.91
N GLY A 66 1.89 7.67 -13.54
CA GLY A 66 1.15 8.92 -13.74
C GLY A 66 0.15 9.27 -12.64
N LEU A 67 0.10 8.53 -11.52
CA LEU A 67 -0.76 8.86 -10.39
C LEU A 67 -0.43 10.27 -9.86
N GLN A 68 -1.46 11.10 -9.77
CA GLN A 68 -1.38 12.51 -9.40
C GLN A 68 -2.53 12.89 -8.49
N GLY A 69 -2.49 14.12 -7.96
CA GLY A 69 -3.48 14.66 -7.03
C GLY A 69 -3.20 14.28 -5.58
N GLN A 70 -4.04 14.79 -4.67
CA GLN A 70 -3.88 14.59 -3.23
C GLN A 70 -4.50 13.25 -2.82
N ILE A 71 -3.64 12.28 -2.50
CA ILE A 71 -4.05 10.96 -2.01
C ILE A 71 -4.45 11.10 -0.54
N THR A 72 -5.61 10.59 -0.17
CA THR A 72 -6.12 10.62 1.21
C THR A 72 -6.13 9.25 1.86
N ALA A 73 -6.21 8.18 1.08
CA ALA A 73 -6.11 6.82 1.57
C ALA A 73 -5.62 5.86 0.47
N ALA A 74 -5.04 4.74 0.87
CA ALA A 74 -4.62 3.69 -0.05
C ALA A 74 -5.01 2.32 0.50
N LEU A 75 -5.79 1.56 -0.28
CA LEU A 75 -6.21 0.20 0.09
C LEU A 75 -5.49 -0.83 -0.77
N SER A 76 -4.60 -1.59 -0.18
CA SER A 76 -3.91 -2.69 -0.86
C SER A 76 -4.78 -3.95 -0.88
N VAL A 77 -4.84 -4.64 -2.00
CA VAL A 77 -5.70 -5.80 -2.19
C VAL A 77 -4.88 -6.90 -2.88
N PRO A 78 -4.79 -8.11 -2.31
CA PRO A 78 -3.97 -9.20 -2.82
C PRO A 78 -4.45 -9.67 -4.20
N GLU A 79 -3.59 -10.39 -4.91
CA GLU A 79 -4.03 -11.21 -6.04
C GLU A 79 -4.92 -12.35 -5.54
N TYR A 80 -6.08 -12.54 -6.19
CA TYR A 80 -7.02 -13.60 -5.83
C TYR A 80 -7.82 -14.07 -7.04
N ARG A 81 -7.76 -15.38 -7.34
CA ARG A 81 -8.36 -15.99 -8.56
C ARG A 81 -7.89 -15.25 -9.82
N LYS A 82 -8.81 -14.64 -10.59
CA LYS A 82 -8.51 -13.86 -11.80
C LYS A 82 -8.17 -12.39 -11.51
N ARG A 83 -8.30 -11.93 -10.26
CA ARG A 83 -8.09 -10.53 -9.89
C ARG A 83 -6.62 -10.30 -9.55
N LYS A 84 -5.95 -9.45 -10.34
CA LYS A 84 -4.58 -9.01 -10.09
C LYS A 84 -4.45 -8.26 -8.76
N GLU A 85 -3.28 -8.36 -8.12
CA GLU A 85 -2.92 -7.51 -6.98
C GLU A 85 -3.07 -6.04 -7.37
N SER A 86 -3.75 -5.27 -6.53
CA SER A 86 -4.06 -3.87 -6.82
C SER A 86 -4.03 -3.01 -5.57
N VAL A 87 -3.81 -1.71 -5.76
CA VAL A 87 -3.98 -0.68 -4.74
C VAL A 87 -5.06 0.29 -5.22
N TYR A 88 -6.04 0.57 -4.37
CA TYR A 88 -7.02 1.61 -4.62
C TYR A 88 -6.56 2.89 -3.92
N PHE A 89 -6.25 3.91 -4.71
CA PHE A 89 -5.89 5.23 -4.22
C PHE A 89 -7.12 6.11 -4.17
N PHE A 90 -7.52 6.50 -2.97
CA PHE A 90 -8.56 7.48 -2.74
C PHE A 90 -7.94 8.86 -2.76
N LYS A 91 -8.60 9.78 -3.46
CA LYS A 91 -8.13 11.15 -3.66
C LYS A 91 -9.12 12.13 -3.07
N ARG A 92 -8.61 13.29 -2.67
CA ARG A 92 -9.44 14.42 -2.26
C ARG A 92 -10.42 14.78 -3.39
N GLY A 93 -11.66 15.07 -3.02
CA GLY A 93 -12.77 15.29 -3.97
C GLY A 93 -13.61 14.05 -4.27
N GLY A 94 -13.33 12.92 -3.59
CA GLY A 94 -14.13 11.71 -3.70
C GLY A 94 -13.88 10.92 -4.99
N LEU A 95 -12.64 10.96 -5.46
CA LEU A 95 -12.17 10.19 -6.60
C LEU A 95 -11.41 8.96 -6.12
N VAL A 96 -11.47 7.87 -6.88
CA VAL A 96 -10.66 6.67 -6.66
C VAL A 96 -9.98 6.26 -7.96
N GLN A 97 -8.73 5.83 -7.85
CA GLN A 97 -7.98 5.20 -8.94
C GLN A 97 -7.45 3.84 -8.51
N LYS A 98 -7.63 2.85 -9.37
CA LYS A 98 -7.09 1.52 -9.18
C LYS A 98 -5.74 1.41 -9.88
N TYR A 99 -4.70 1.12 -9.13
CA TYR A 99 -3.39 0.74 -9.65
C TYR A 99 -3.26 -0.78 -9.57
N SER A 100 -3.01 -1.46 -10.70
CA SER A 100 -2.82 -2.91 -10.74
C SER A 100 -1.38 -3.26 -11.03
N TYR A 101 -0.80 -4.08 -10.15
CA TYR A 101 0.48 -4.73 -10.41
C TYR A 101 0.32 -5.78 -11.50
N GLN A 102 1.42 -6.10 -12.16
CA GLN A 102 1.42 -7.13 -13.18
C GLN A 102 1.50 -8.53 -12.59
N SER A 103 0.80 -9.48 -13.21
CA SER A 103 0.90 -10.90 -12.87
C SER A 103 2.35 -11.36 -13.02
N GLY A 104 2.88 -12.04 -12.00
CA GLY A 104 4.29 -12.46 -11.94
C GLY A 104 5.26 -11.44 -11.32
N THR A 105 4.84 -10.19 -11.06
CA THR A 105 5.65 -9.24 -10.26
C THR A 105 5.41 -9.38 -8.77
N SER A 106 4.29 -10.01 -8.37
CA SER A 106 4.10 -10.46 -7.00
C SER A 106 4.95 -11.72 -6.82
N PRO A 107 5.96 -11.71 -5.93
CA PRO A 107 6.83 -12.86 -5.78
C PRO A 107 6.02 -14.06 -5.29
N THR A 108 6.32 -15.24 -5.82
CA THR A 108 5.90 -16.51 -5.21
C THR A 108 6.88 -16.82 -4.08
N CYS A 109 6.68 -16.24 -2.90
CA CYS A 109 7.47 -16.67 -1.76
C CYS A 109 7.09 -18.11 -1.43
N GLY A 110 8.06 -19.01 -1.42
CA GLY A 110 7.86 -20.39 -0.95
C GLY A 110 7.21 -20.35 0.44
N ARG A 111 6.32 -21.31 0.74
CA ARG A 111 5.53 -21.40 1.98
C ARG A 111 6.41 -21.45 3.23
N LYS A 112 6.96 -20.33 3.68
CA LYS A 112 7.39 -20.04 5.05
C LYS A 112 7.42 -18.53 5.21
N VAL A 113 6.44 -17.98 5.95
CA VAL A 113 6.64 -16.67 6.59
C VAL A 113 7.64 -16.91 7.71
N HIS A 114 8.92 -16.91 7.37
CA HIS A 114 10.00 -16.78 8.33
C HIS A 114 10.46 -15.33 8.22
N TYR A 115 10.35 -14.59 9.33
CA TYR A 115 11.16 -13.39 9.52
C TYR A 115 12.62 -13.86 9.59
N SER A 116 13.25 -14.07 8.43
CA SER A 116 14.66 -14.42 8.34
C SER A 116 15.40 -13.31 7.60
N ALA A 117 16.34 -12.76 8.35
CA ALA A 117 17.28 -11.74 7.98
C ALA A 117 18.04 -12.07 6.68
N TYR A 118 18.25 -11.01 5.90
CA TYR A 118 19.19 -10.82 4.77
C TYR A 118 19.24 -11.88 3.66
N THR A 119 18.80 -11.48 2.47
CA THR A 119 19.57 -11.65 1.22
C THR A 119 19.00 -10.72 0.15
N VAL A 120 19.74 -9.66 -0.19
CA VAL A 120 19.45 -8.80 -1.34
C VAL A 120 19.84 -9.56 -2.60
N GLN A 121 18.86 -10.10 -3.33
CA GLN A 121 19.08 -10.52 -4.72
C GLN A 121 18.54 -9.47 -5.68
N ASN A 122 19.44 -8.71 -6.28
CA ASN A 122 19.14 -7.81 -7.39
C ASN A 122 18.83 -8.62 -8.65
N ARG A 123 17.56 -9.03 -8.81
CA ARG A 123 17.05 -9.43 -10.12
C ARG A 123 16.37 -8.24 -10.78
N VAL A 124 17.08 -7.61 -11.71
CA VAL A 124 16.51 -6.64 -12.65
C VAL A 124 15.75 -7.43 -13.72
N ALA A 125 14.56 -7.91 -13.37
CA ALA A 125 13.60 -8.33 -14.40
C ALA A 125 13.05 -7.07 -15.06
N ARG A 126 13.03 -7.02 -16.40
CA ARG A 126 12.34 -5.97 -17.16
C ARG A 126 10.87 -5.99 -16.73
N GLN A 127 10.50 -5.10 -15.80
CA GLN A 127 9.13 -4.97 -15.32
C GLN A 127 8.28 -4.43 -16.47
N ALA A 128 7.33 -5.21 -16.95
CA ALA A 128 6.35 -4.66 -17.85
C ALA A 128 5.48 -3.63 -17.07
N VAL A 129 4.82 -2.74 -17.81
CA VAL A 129 4.22 -1.53 -17.23
C VAL A 129 3.01 -1.87 -16.35
N SER A 130 3.07 -1.50 -15.08
CA SER A 130 1.92 -1.57 -14.17
C SER A 130 0.83 -0.59 -14.61
N LEU A 131 -0.44 -0.98 -14.51
CA LEU A 131 -1.55 -0.23 -15.09
C LEU A 131 -2.19 0.67 -14.03
N LEU A 132 -2.19 1.98 -14.26
CA LEU A 132 -3.05 2.91 -13.55
C LEU A 132 -4.39 3.02 -14.31
N GLY A 133 -5.48 2.70 -13.63
CA GLY A 133 -6.83 2.82 -14.16
C GLY A 133 -7.33 4.26 -14.22
N GLN A 134 -8.51 4.43 -14.83
CA GLN A 134 -9.18 5.72 -14.91
C GLN A 134 -9.62 6.22 -13.52
N GLU A 135 -9.78 7.54 -13.41
CA GLU A 135 -10.38 8.19 -12.25
C GLU A 135 -11.88 7.92 -12.21
N ILE A 136 -12.35 7.38 -11.09
CA ILE A 136 -13.76 7.09 -10.87
C ILE A 136 -14.27 8.00 -9.76
N ASN A 137 -15.39 8.67 -10.00
CA ASN A 137 -16.07 9.46 -8.99
C ASN A 137 -16.95 8.56 -8.11
N ILE A 138 -16.54 8.36 -6.86
CA ILE A 138 -17.17 7.46 -5.90
C ILE A 138 -18.64 7.83 -5.68
N ARG A 139 -18.93 9.14 -5.57
CA ARG A 139 -20.29 9.64 -5.33
C ARG A 139 -21.25 9.27 -6.45
N LEU A 140 -20.77 9.22 -7.69
CA LEU A 140 -21.57 8.92 -8.87
C LEU A 140 -21.70 7.42 -9.11
N THR A 141 -20.65 6.64 -8.84
CA THR A 141 -20.63 5.21 -9.19
C THR A 141 -21.02 4.28 -8.05
N TRP A 142 -20.70 4.62 -6.79
CA TRP A 142 -20.84 3.73 -5.65
C TRP A 142 -21.90 4.26 -4.69
N ARG A 143 -23.18 4.03 -5.01
CA ARG A 143 -24.31 4.46 -4.15
C ARG A 143 -24.20 3.83 -2.76
N GLY A 144 -24.37 4.65 -1.73
CA GLY A 144 -24.29 4.22 -0.32
C GLY A 144 -22.86 4.07 0.22
N PHE A 145 -21.83 4.23 -0.61
CA PHE A 145 -20.45 4.22 -0.17
C PHE A 145 -20.01 5.64 0.23
N PRO A 146 -19.21 5.82 1.31
CA PRO A 146 -18.75 7.13 1.73
C PRO A 146 -17.91 7.78 0.62
N SER A 147 -18.32 8.97 0.20
CA SER A 147 -17.62 9.70 -0.86
C SER A 147 -16.24 10.20 -0.43
N THR A 148 -15.99 10.35 0.87
CA THR A 148 -14.71 10.84 1.40
C THR A 148 -14.08 9.79 2.31
N VAL A 149 -13.03 9.13 1.82
CA VAL A 149 -12.24 8.16 2.58
C VAL A 149 -10.98 8.84 3.10
N THR A 150 -10.80 8.82 4.42
CA THR A 150 -9.66 9.44 5.12
C THR A 150 -8.55 8.45 5.45
N SER A 151 -8.87 7.16 5.56
CA SER A 151 -7.90 6.09 5.79
C SER A 151 -8.45 4.76 5.31
N ALA A 152 -7.57 3.86 4.92
CA ALA A 152 -7.92 2.51 4.49
C ALA A 152 -6.88 1.53 4.99
N VAL A 153 -7.31 0.35 5.43
CA VAL A 153 -6.40 -0.68 5.94
C VAL A 153 -6.84 -2.07 5.51
N SER A 154 -5.85 -2.90 5.18
CA SER A 154 -6.02 -4.30 4.81
C SER A 154 -5.36 -5.16 5.88
N ILE A 155 -6.17 -5.95 6.59
CA ILE A 155 -5.73 -6.76 7.73
C ILE A 155 -5.77 -8.24 7.34
N PRO A 156 -4.64 -8.98 7.44
CA PRO A 156 -4.61 -10.41 7.18
C PRO A 156 -5.62 -11.18 8.03
N THR A 157 -6.25 -12.20 7.45
CA THR A 157 -7.19 -13.09 8.15
C THR A 157 -7.16 -14.49 7.55
N SER A 158 -7.19 -15.52 8.40
CA SER A 158 -7.37 -16.91 7.96
C SER A 158 -8.82 -17.28 7.68
N ARG A 159 -9.77 -16.40 8.03
CA ARG A 159 -11.22 -16.69 7.94
C ARG A 159 -11.80 -16.52 6.55
N LYS A 160 -11.09 -15.85 5.64
CA LYS A 160 -11.55 -15.58 4.27
C LYS A 160 -10.62 -16.21 3.26
N PRO A 161 -11.14 -16.78 2.14
CA PRO A 161 -10.32 -17.36 1.10
C PRO A 161 -9.30 -16.40 0.47
N GLU A 162 -9.63 -15.11 0.40
CA GLU A 162 -8.69 -14.08 -0.12
C GLU A 162 -7.61 -13.67 0.89
N GLY A 163 -7.76 -14.05 2.16
CA GLY A 163 -6.76 -13.83 3.19
C GLY A 163 -6.77 -12.46 3.87
N TYR A 164 -7.70 -11.55 3.56
CA TYR A 164 -7.72 -10.18 4.11
C TYR A 164 -9.13 -9.68 4.47
N ASN A 165 -9.21 -8.82 5.48
CA ASN A 165 -10.33 -7.95 5.79
C ASN A 165 -9.95 -6.51 5.42
N TYR A 166 -10.89 -5.75 4.87
CA TYR A 166 -10.67 -4.36 4.47
C TYR A 166 -11.53 -3.44 5.33
N TYR A 167 -10.91 -2.39 5.86
CA TYR A 167 -11.61 -1.36 6.62
C TYR A 167 -11.31 0.00 6.00
N LEU A 168 -12.35 0.83 5.94
CA LEU A 168 -12.31 2.16 5.37
C LEU A 168 -12.87 3.10 6.43
N LEU A 169 -12.16 4.20 6.67
CA LEU A 169 -12.59 5.25 7.56
C LEU A 169 -12.99 6.45 6.69
N SER A 170 -14.14 7.01 7.01
CA SER A 170 -14.68 8.20 6.37
C SER A 170 -14.95 9.26 7.43
N ARG A 171 -14.96 10.52 7.00
CA ARG A 171 -15.37 11.66 7.80
C ARG A 171 -16.80 12.06 7.49
#